data_AF-A0A975LEB6-F1
#
_entry.id   AF-A0A975LEB6-F1
#
_cell.length_a   1.000
_cell.length_b   1.000
_cell.length_c   1.000
_cell.angle_alpha   90.00
_cell.angle_beta   90.00
_cell.angle_gamma   90.00
#
_symmetry.space_group_name_H-M   'P 1'
#
loop_
_entity.id
_entity.type
_entity.pdbx_description
1 polymer ?
#
loop_
_entity_poly.entity_id
_entity_poly.type
_entity_poly.pdbx_seq_one_letter_code
_entity_poly.pdbx_strand_id
1 'polypeptide(L)'
;MINIEFVSVIWLFPIVFMLHDFEEIIFMKWWIQRNRLVLLKKFSKISKVYNEFSTEAFALAVSEEFIILFLITLGSIIFNWYYLWLGVLIGFLFI
;
A
#
# COMPACT_ATOMS: atom_id res chain seq x y z
N MET A 1 -25.94 18.21 2.08
CA MET A 1 -26.08 16.90 1.41
C MET A 1 -24.69 16.46 1.01
N ILE A 2 -24.21 15.31 1.51
CA ILE A 2 -22.93 14.77 1.05
C ILE A 2 -23.12 14.32 -0.40
N ASN A 3 -22.28 14.81 -1.32
CA ASN A 3 -22.35 14.45 -2.73
C ASN A 3 -21.89 12.99 -2.89
N ILE A 4 -22.72 12.14 -3.49
CA ILE A 4 -22.42 10.72 -3.73
C ILE A 4 -21.12 10.58 -4.54
N GLU A 5 -20.91 11.43 -5.55
CA GLU A 5 -19.70 11.43 -6.37
C GLU A 5 -18.45 11.69 -5.53
N PHE A 6 -18.53 12.60 -4.55
CA PHE A 6 -17.41 12.94 -3.69
C PHE A 6 -17.07 11.79 -2.73
N VAL A 7 -18.08 11.12 -2.18
CA VAL A 7 -17.87 9.91 -1.35
C VAL A 7 -17.27 8.78 -2.17
N SER A 8 -17.68 8.61 -3.43
CA SER A 8 -17.07 7.65 -4.34
C SER A 8 -15.57 7.91 -4.52
N VAL A 9 -15.16 9.17 -4.68
CA VAL A 9 -13.72 9.53 -4.78
C VAL A 9 -12.96 9.15 -3.51
N ILE A 10 -13.53 9.39 -2.34
CA ILE A 10 -12.90 9.05 -1.06
C ILE A 10 -12.69 7.52 -0.95
N TRP A 11 -13.67 6.73 -1.38
CA TRP A 11 -13.59 5.27 -1.39
C TRP A 11 -12.64 4.68 -2.42
N LEU A 12 -12.30 5.40 -3.49
CA LEU A 12 -11.33 4.91 -4.47
C LEU A 12 -9.95 4.70 -3.87
N PHE A 13 -9.59 5.45 -2.82
CA PHE A 13 -8.26 5.36 -2.23
C PHE A 13 -7.93 3.97 -1.66
N PRO A 14 -8.69 3.39 -0.70
CA PRO A 14 -8.39 2.05 -0.20
C PRO A 14 -8.49 0.98 -1.29
N ILE A 15 -9.31 1.20 -2.34
CA ILE A 15 -9.42 0.27 -3.47
C ILE A 15 -8.12 0.28 -4.29
N VAL A 16 -7.63 1.46 -4.66
CA VAL A 16 -6.39 1.62 -5.43
C VAL A 16 -5.19 1.13 -4.63
N PHE A 17 -5.12 1.42 -3.33
CA PHE A 17 -4.11 0.88 -2.43
C PHE A 17 -4.08 -0.65 -2.52
N MET A 18 -5.23 -1.31 -2.35
CA MET A 18 -5.25 -2.78 -2.37
C MET A 18 -4.84 -3.36 -3.73
N LEU A 19 -5.21 -2.72 -4.84
CA LEU A 19 -4.82 -3.17 -6.17
C LEU A 19 -3.31 -3.07 -6.39
N HIS A 20 -2.71 -1.95 -5.96
CA HIS A 20 -1.27 -1.73 -5.99
C HIS A 20 -0.52 -2.80 -5.18
N ASP A 21 -0.87 -2.97 -3.90
CA ASP A 21 -0.15 -3.89 -3.03
C ASP A 21 -0.40 -5.36 -3.40
N PHE A 22 -1.55 -5.70 -3.99
CA PHE A 22 -1.75 -7.03 -4.59
C PHE A 22 -0.82 -7.28 -5.78
N GLU A 23 -0.59 -6.29 -6.64
CA GLU A 23 0.42 -6.38 -7.70
C GLU A 23 1.79 -6.69 -7.07
N GLU A 24 2.19 -5.94 -6.04
CA GLU A 24 3.47 -6.17 -5.37
C GLU A 24 3.56 -7.55 -4.71
N ILE A 25 2.52 -8.02 -4.00
CA ILE A 25 2.50 -9.33 -3.35
C ILE A 25 2.73 -10.45 -4.38
N ILE A 26 2.11 -10.35 -5.56
CA ILE A 26 2.19 -11.35 -6.63
C ILE A 26 3.55 -11.29 -7.34
N PHE A 27 4.02 -10.10 -7.71
CA PHE A 27 5.16 -9.94 -8.61
C PHE A 27 6.50 -9.76 -7.91
N MET A 28 6.54 -9.15 -6.71
CA MET A 28 7.80 -8.75 -6.08
C MET A 28 8.72 -9.95 -5.82
N LYS A 29 8.21 -11.04 -5.25
CA LYS A 29 9.01 -12.25 -4.98
C LYS A 29 9.60 -12.85 -6.25
N TRP A 30 8.80 -12.95 -7.31
CA TRP A 30 9.26 -13.45 -8.60
C TRP A 30 10.35 -12.56 -9.21
N TRP A 31 10.17 -11.24 -9.16
CA TRP A 31 11.12 -10.27 -9.71
C TRP A 31 12.46 -10.31 -8.96
N ILE A 32 12.43 -10.40 -7.63
CA ILE A 32 13.63 -10.47 -6.78
C ILE A 32 14.41 -11.75 -7.06
N GLN A 33 13.73 -12.89 -7.18
CA GLN A 33 14.39 -14.17 -7.51
C GLN A 33 15.08 -14.12 -8.87
N ARG A 34 14.43 -13.54 -9.89
CA ARG A 34 15.00 -13.41 -11.24
C ARG A 34 16.20 -12.47 -11.30
N ASN A 35 16.20 -11.41 -10.50
CA ASN A 35 17.25 -10.38 -10.51
C ASN A 35 18.26 -10.51 -9.36
N ARG A 36 18.23 -11.61 -8.62
CA ARG A 36 18.98 -11.81 -7.37
C ARG A 36 20.48 -11.53 -7.50
N LEU A 37 21.12 -11.99 -8.57
CA LEU A 37 22.57 -11.79 -8.77
C LEU A 37 22.93 -10.31 -8.97
N VAL A 38 22.08 -9.57 -9.68
CA VAL A 38 22.27 -8.13 -9.90
C VAL A 38 22.02 -7.36 -8.59
N LEU A 39 20.97 -7.73 -7.85
CA LEU A 39 20.62 -7.15 -6.56
C LEU A 39 21.71 -7.40 -5.51
N LEU A 40 22.26 -8.62 -5.43
CA LEU A 40 23.35 -8.93 -4.51
C LEU A 40 24.62 -8.12 -4.80
N LYS A 41 24.90 -7.86 -6.09
CA LYS A 41 26.08 -7.10 -6.51
C LYS A 41 25.95 -5.59 -6.26
N LYS A 42 24.77 -5.02 -6.50
CA LYS A 42 24.53 -3.56 -6.44
C LYS A 42 23.96 -3.09 -5.10
N PHE A 43 23.19 -3.95 -4.43
CA PHE A 43 22.41 -3.65 -3.22
C PHE A 43 22.47 -4.80 -2.22
N SER A 44 23.69 -5.21 -1.84
CA SER A 44 23.94 -6.40 -1.02
C SER A 44 23.19 -6.43 0.33
N LYS A 45 22.99 -5.26 0.98
CA LYS A 45 22.24 -5.15 2.23
C LYS A 45 20.74 -5.39 2.03
N ILE A 46 20.15 -4.76 1.01
CA ILE A 46 18.72 -4.85 0.70
C ILE A 46 18.37 -6.28 0.26
N SER A 47 19.23 -6.88 -0.57
CA SER A 47 19.03 -8.26 -1.04
C SER A 47 18.97 -9.31 0.07
N LYS A 48 19.64 -9.12 1.21
CA LYS A 48 19.56 -10.06 2.33
C LYS A 48 18.18 -10.00 3.01
N VAL A 49 17.70 -8.80 3.30
CA VAL A 49 16.38 -8.57 3.92
C VAL A 49 15.27 -9.17 3.07
N TYR A 50 15.30 -8.95 1.76
CA TYR A 50 14.27 -9.47 0.85
C TYR A 50 14.35 -10.98 0.59
N ASN A 51 15.50 -11.64 0.79
CA ASN A 51 15.59 -13.11 0.68
C ASN A 51 14.97 -13.82 1.88
N GLU A 52 14.89 -13.14 3.02
CA GLU A 52 14.26 -13.66 4.25
C GLU A 52 12.80 -13.23 4.38
N PHE A 53 12.33 -12.32 3.52
CA PHE A 53 10.98 -11.78 3.52
C PHE A 53 9.99 -12.80 2.96
N SER A 54 9.02 -13.22 3.78
CA SER A 54 7.98 -14.15 3.36
C SER A 54 6.79 -13.40 2.74
N THR A 55 6.12 -14.02 1.77
CA THR A 55 4.93 -13.43 1.12
C THR A 55 3.80 -13.23 2.13
N GLU A 56 3.74 -14.11 3.12
CA GLU A 56 2.77 -14.09 4.21
C GLU A 56 3.01 -12.91 5.15
N ALA A 57 4.27 -12.63 5.52
CA ALA A 57 4.64 -11.48 6.34
C ALA A 57 4.36 -10.16 5.61
N PHE A 58 4.63 -10.11 4.31
CA PHE A 58 4.29 -8.94 3.49
C PHE A 58 2.77 -8.73 3.40
N ALA A 59 2.01 -9.79 3.13
CA ALA A 59 0.55 -9.71 3.09
C ALA A 59 -0.06 -9.29 4.44
N LEU A 60 0.54 -9.71 5.56
CA LEU A 60 0.13 -9.26 6.89
C LEU A 60 0.35 -7.75 7.06
N ALA A 61 1.53 -7.24 6.70
CA ALA A 61 1.83 -5.80 6.76
C ALA A 61 0.85 -4.97 5.90
N VAL A 62 0.61 -5.40 4.65
CA VAL A 62 -0.39 -4.78 3.77
C VAL A 62 -1.78 -4.78 4.41
N SER A 63 -2.15 -5.87 5.09
CA SER A 63 -3.46 -5.96 5.76
C SER A 63 -3.60 -4.98 6.94
N GLU A 64 -2.54 -4.77 7.71
CA GLU A 64 -2.52 -3.81 8.83
C GLU A 64 -2.66 -2.38 8.32
N GLU A 65 -1.91 -2.02 7.27
CA GLU A 65 -2.00 -0.71 6.62
C GLU A 65 -3.38 -0.49 6.00
N PHE A 66 -3.95 -1.49 5.33
CA PHE A 66 -5.29 -1.41 4.75
C PHE A 66 -6.35 -1.12 5.81
N ILE A 67 -6.30 -1.77 6.98
CA ILE A 67 -7.25 -1.52 8.08
C ILE A 67 -7.16 -0.06 8.54
N ILE A 68 -5.94 0.47 8.71
CA ILE A 68 -5.73 1.86 9.11
C ILE A 68 -6.29 2.81 8.05
N LEU A 69 -5.97 2.59 6.78
CA LEU A 69 -6.46 3.40 5.65
C LEU A 69 -7.99 3.37 5.54
N PHE A 70 -8.58 2.19 5.72
CA PHE A 70 -10.02 2.00 5.71
C PHE A 70 -10.70 2.78 6.85
N LEU A 71 -10.14 2.74 8.06
CA LEU A 71 -10.64 3.51 9.21
C LEU A 71 -10.52 5.03 8.99
N ILE A 72 -9.41 5.49 8.41
CA ILE A 72 -9.22 6.91 8.05
C ILE A 72 -10.24 7.34 6.99
N THR A 73 -10.47 6.49 5.98
CA THR A 73 -11.47 6.72 4.92
C THR A 73 -12.87 6.83 5.51
N LEU A 74 -13.27 5.87 6.35
CA LEU A 74 -14.56 5.91 7.06
C LEU A 74 -14.70 7.14 7.96
N GLY A 75 -13.68 7.42 8.78
CA GLY A 75 -13.66 8.58 9.67
C GLY A 75 -13.78 9.89 8.91
N SER A 76 -13.16 9.97 7.73
CA SER A 76 -13.23 11.16 6.87
C SER A 76 -14.62 11.40 6.32
N ILE A 77 -15.37 10.34 5.98
CA ILE A 77 -16.77 10.44 5.53
C ILE A 77 -17.69 10.84 6.68
N ILE A 78 -17.53 10.24 7.87
CA ILE A 78 -18.42 10.44 9.02
C ILE A 78 -18.18 11.79 9.70
N PHE A 79 -16.91 12.16 9.91
CA PHE A 79 -16.52 13.35 10.68
C PHE A 79 -16.08 14.54 9.81
N ASN A 80 -16.13 14.41 8.48
CA ASN A 80 -15.67 15.41 7.51
C ASN A 80 -14.16 15.74 7.60
N TRP A 81 -13.33 14.76 8.00
CA TRP A 81 -11.87 14.93 8.12
C TRP A 81 -11.11 14.81 6.78
N TYR A 82 -11.56 15.53 5.75
CA TYR A 82 -11.04 15.37 4.39
C TYR A 82 -9.56 15.76 4.22
N TYR A 83 -9.06 16.71 5.01
CA TYR A 83 -7.64 17.08 4.99
C TYR A 83 -6.73 15.97 5.51
N LEU A 84 -7.21 15.17 6.48
CA LEU A 84 -6.48 14.00 6.96
C LEU A 84 -6.38 12.94 5.85
N TRP A 85 -7.51 12.63 5.21
CA TRP A 85 -7.54 11.72 4.06
C TRP A 85 -6.60 12.19 2.93
N LEU A 86 -6.64 13.48 2.60
CA LEU A 86 -5.78 14.06 1.55
C LEU A 86 -4.29 13.98 1.91
N GLY A 87 -3.93 14.23 3.17
CA GLY A 87 -2.55 14.09 3.64
C GLY A 87 -2.04 12.65 3.51
N VAL A 88 -2.87 11.67 3.85
CA VAL A 88 -2.52 10.25 3.73
C VAL A 88 -2.46 9.80 2.27
N LEU A 89 -3.38 10.28 1.42
CA LEU A 89 -3.33 10.03 -0.03
C LEU A 89 -2.04 10.56 -0.65
N ILE A 90 -1.63 11.77 -0.29
CA ILE A 90 -0.35 12.34 -0.73
C ILE A 90 0.80 11.45 -0.26
N GLY A 91 0.81 11.03 1.01
CA GLY A 91 1.82 10.10 1.52
C GLY A 91 1.94 8.83 0.67
N PHE A 92 0.81 8.21 0.32
CA PHE A 92 0.77 7.04 -0.53
C PHE A 92 1.31 7.28 -1.96
N LEU A 93 1.07 8.45 -2.56
CA LEU A 93 1.50 8.74 -3.94
C LEU A 93 3.00 9.02 -4.08
N PHE A 94 3.69 9.38 -3.00
CA PHE A 94 5.11 9.79 -3.03
C PHE A 94 6.07 8.77 -2.41
N ILE A 95 5.54 7.63 -1.95
CA ILE A 95 6.28 6.47 -1.47
C ILE A 95 6.35 5.45 -2.61
#